data_AF-A0ABD2PKZ6-F1
#
_entry.id   AF-A0ABD2PKZ6-F1
#
_cell.length_a   1.000
_cell.length_b   1.000
_cell.length_c   1.000
_cell.angle_alpha   90.00
_cell.angle_beta   90.00
_cell.angle_gamma   90.00
#
_symmetry.space_group_name_H-M   'P 1'
#
loop_
_entity.id
_entity.type
_entity.pdbx_description
1 polymer ?
#
loop_
_entity_poly.entity_id
_entity_poly.type
_entity_poly.pdbx_seq_one_letter_code
_entity_poly.pdbx_strand_id
1 'polypeptide(L)'
;DRDQFAALVREVASPDVGRMGVEVLSFTIKDVYDEVEYLDSLGRGQTAIVKRDADIGVAVAEKEAGIMEAECEKLRKDAHYQANTLVASSTRDYEKKQSEFNQEVNKAKAESELAYKLQEAKEQQKVRAEEIQIEIVERRKQIELEEQEILCNEKKLDAEVKQPAEAEAFRLQQMAEGQRVVTVCKAQGEADTIRLKGLAQAYVIEQRGLAEAERMALRADAYQKYGDVAMLNLVLDTLPKIAAKVSAPLSKVDEIVLLSGNQGGLDASTLAKLGQDFTTLVGNVPPAVRAMTGIDLSQTFAKIPGATTSA
;
A
#
# COMPACT_ATOMS: atom_id res chain seq x y z
N ASP A 1 -90.68 -121.40 18.67
CA ASP A 1 -89.85 -122.40 17.99
C ASP A 1 -90.60 -123.10 16.87
N ARG A 2 -90.03 -123.13 15.65
CA ARG A 2 -90.66 -123.75 14.46
C ARG A 2 -90.77 -125.27 14.58
N ASP A 3 -89.76 -125.90 15.18
CA ASP A 3 -89.69 -127.36 15.31
C ASP A 3 -90.79 -127.93 16.22
N GLN A 4 -91.16 -127.21 17.28
CA GLN A 4 -92.22 -127.63 18.21
C GLN A 4 -93.62 -127.56 17.56
N PHE A 5 -93.89 -126.52 16.75
CA PHE A 5 -95.16 -126.39 16.04
C PHE A 5 -95.36 -127.50 15.00
N ALA A 6 -94.30 -127.85 14.26
CA ALA A 6 -94.33 -128.93 13.27
C ALA A 6 -94.67 -130.30 13.89
N ALA A 7 -94.17 -130.57 15.10
CA ALA A 7 -94.46 -131.80 15.83
C ALA A 7 -95.94 -131.91 16.23
N LEU A 8 -96.54 -130.81 16.71
CA LEU A 8 -97.92 -130.79 17.20
C LEU A 8 -98.95 -131.00 16.07
N VAL A 9 -98.73 -130.39 14.90
CA VAL A 9 -99.61 -130.55 13.73
C VAL A 9 -99.60 -131.98 13.22
N ARG A 10 -98.44 -132.64 13.23
CA ARG A 10 -98.32 -134.06 12.86
C ARG A 10 -99.19 -134.95 13.76
N GLU A 11 -99.13 -134.74 15.07
CA GLU A 11 -99.86 -135.56 16.04
C GLU A 11 -101.38 -135.48 15.82
N VAL A 12 -101.91 -134.28 15.57
CA VAL A 12 -103.34 -134.04 15.36
C VAL A 12 -103.82 -134.59 14.02
N ALA A 13 -103.04 -134.42 12.94
CA ALA A 13 -103.46 -134.81 11.59
C ALA A 13 -103.29 -136.31 11.29
N SER A 14 -102.35 -136.99 11.96
CA SER A 14 -102.04 -138.42 11.73
C SER A 14 -103.24 -139.38 11.81
N PRO A 15 -104.16 -139.29 12.80
CA PRO A 15 -105.31 -140.20 12.87
C PRO A 15 -106.36 -139.97 11.77
N ASP A 16 -106.54 -138.73 11.29
CA ASP A 16 -107.56 -138.39 10.28
C ASP A 16 -107.14 -138.82 8.87
N VAL A 17 -105.89 -138.58 8.50
CA VAL A 17 -105.32 -139.08 7.22
C VAL A 17 -105.16 -140.61 7.22
N GLY A 18 -104.90 -141.19 8.39
CA GLY A 18 -104.85 -142.64 8.57
C GLY A 18 -106.17 -143.34 8.23
N ARG A 19 -107.33 -142.75 8.56
CA ARG A 19 -108.66 -143.29 8.19
C ARG A 19 -108.92 -143.27 6.68
N MET A 20 -108.23 -142.40 5.94
CA MET A 20 -108.26 -142.34 4.47
C MET A 20 -107.22 -143.27 3.81
N GLY A 21 -106.42 -143.99 4.61
CA GLY A 21 -105.40 -144.94 4.12
C GLY A 21 -104.05 -144.29 3.77
N VAL A 22 -103.75 -143.10 4.29
CA VAL A 22 -102.51 -142.37 4.03
C VAL A 22 -101.74 -142.12 5.34
N GLU A 23 -100.41 -142.27 5.32
CA GLU A 23 -99.53 -142.02 6.48
C GLU A 23 -98.61 -140.81 6.22
N VAL A 24 -98.49 -139.89 7.18
CA VAL A 24 -97.62 -138.71 7.08
C VAL A 24 -96.23 -139.04 7.62
N LEU A 25 -95.23 -139.09 6.74
CA LEU A 25 -93.84 -139.42 7.06
C LEU A 25 -93.07 -138.24 7.72
N SER A 26 -93.20 -137.03 7.18
CA SER A 26 -92.61 -135.83 7.74
C SER A 26 -93.47 -134.60 7.47
N PHE A 27 -93.42 -133.65 8.40
CA PHE A 27 -94.00 -132.33 8.25
C PHE A 27 -92.91 -131.31 8.57
N THR A 28 -92.59 -130.46 7.60
CA THR A 28 -91.57 -129.40 7.76
C THR A 28 -92.17 -128.09 7.31
N ILE A 29 -92.04 -127.06 8.15
CA ILE A 29 -92.45 -125.71 7.80
C ILE A 29 -91.43 -125.17 6.81
N LYS A 30 -91.87 -124.92 5.58
CA LYS A 30 -91.00 -124.37 4.54
C LYS A 30 -90.77 -122.88 4.76
N ASP A 31 -91.86 -122.11 4.75
CA ASP A 31 -91.84 -120.67 4.90
C ASP A 31 -93.02 -120.21 5.76
N VAL A 32 -92.78 -119.22 6.61
CA VAL A 32 -93.83 -118.53 7.39
C VAL A 32 -93.96 -117.14 6.80
N TYR A 33 -95.05 -116.92 6.08
CA TYR A 33 -95.40 -115.61 5.56
C TYR A 33 -96.51 -115.02 6.41
N ASP A 34 -96.44 -113.71 6.56
CA ASP A 34 -97.50 -112.91 7.15
C ASP A 34 -98.10 -112.04 6.06
N GLU A 35 -99.43 -112.02 5.96
CA GLU A 35 -100.16 -111.18 4.99
C GLU A 35 -100.20 -109.70 5.43
N VAL A 36 -99.93 -109.41 6.70
CA VAL A 36 -100.10 -108.06 7.31
C VAL A 36 -98.76 -107.39 7.67
N GLU A 37 -97.63 -107.86 7.11
CA GLU A 37 -96.28 -107.25 7.25
C GLU A 37 -95.79 -107.00 8.70
N TYR A 38 -96.35 -107.66 9.71
CA TYR A 38 -96.02 -107.47 11.12
C TYR A 38 -94.57 -107.85 11.44
N LEU A 39 -94.08 -108.96 10.87
CA LEU A 39 -92.73 -109.45 11.09
C LEU A 39 -91.65 -108.53 10.49
N ASP A 40 -91.89 -107.98 9.30
CA ASP A 40 -90.96 -107.03 8.68
C ASP A 40 -90.91 -105.72 9.48
N SER A 41 -92.07 -105.25 9.94
CA SER A 41 -92.18 -104.05 10.79
C SER A 41 -91.40 -104.19 12.11
N LEU A 42 -91.39 -105.36 12.73
CA LEU A 42 -90.61 -105.64 13.94
C LEU A 42 -89.09 -105.61 13.65
N GLY A 43 -88.67 -106.15 12.50
CA GLY A 43 -87.26 -106.14 12.06
C GLY A 43 -86.74 -104.76 11.65
N ARG A 44 -87.60 -103.90 11.08
CA ARG A 44 -87.25 -102.53 10.69
C ARG A 44 -86.76 -101.68 11.87
N GLY A 45 -87.37 -101.83 13.05
CA GLY A 45 -86.94 -101.11 14.25
C GLY A 45 -85.52 -101.51 14.70
N GLN A 46 -85.26 -102.81 14.81
CA GLN A 46 -83.96 -103.32 15.25
C GLN A 46 -82.84 -103.02 14.24
N THR A 47 -83.13 -103.13 12.94
CA THR A 47 -82.16 -102.81 11.89
C THR A 47 -81.83 -101.31 11.84
N ALA A 48 -82.82 -100.43 12.10
CA ALA A 48 -82.57 -99.00 12.20
C ALA A 48 -81.69 -98.63 13.42
N ILE A 49 -81.85 -99.31 14.56
CA ILE A 49 -81.00 -99.12 15.74
C ILE A 49 -79.56 -99.53 15.43
N VAL A 50 -79.35 -100.72 14.88
CA VAL A 50 -78.01 -101.21 14.55
C VAL A 50 -77.32 -100.30 13.52
N LYS A 51 -78.05 -99.83 12.49
CA LYS A 51 -77.51 -98.87 11.52
C LYS A 51 -77.14 -97.55 12.18
N ARG A 52 -78.02 -97.00 13.03
CA ARG A 52 -77.74 -95.76 13.77
C ARG A 52 -76.50 -95.89 14.64
N ASP A 53 -76.35 -96.99 15.37
CA ASP A 53 -75.20 -97.20 16.25
C ASP A 53 -73.91 -97.38 15.44
N ALA A 54 -73.98 -98.06 14.29
CA ALA A 54 -72.85 -98.15 13.37
C ALA A 54 -72.46 -96.77 12.82
N ASP A 55 -73.43 -95.96 12.38
CA ASP A 55 -73.21 -94.61 11.85
C ASP A 55 -72.62 -93.67 12.94
N ILE A 56 -73.11 -93.77 14.18
CA ILE A 56 -72.54 -93.05 15.33
C ILE A 56 -71.11 -93.49 15.58
N GLY A 57 -70.83 -94.80 15.53
CA GLY A 57 -69.47 -95.33 15.69
C GLY A 57 -68.50 -94.81 14.64
N VAL A 58 -68.92 -94.78 13.37
CA VAL A 58 -68.12 -94.22 12.27
C VAL A 58 -67.89 -92.72 12.48
N ALA A 59 -68.93 -91.94 12.80
CA ALA A 59 -68.80 -90.51 12.99
C ALA A 59 -67.91 -90.13 14.20
N VAL A 60 -67.96 -90.90 15.29
CA VAL A 60 -67.07 -90.71 16.44
C VAL A 60 -65.63 -91.02 16.06
N ALA A 61 -65.39 -92.13 15.34
CA ALA A 61 -64.05 -92.49 14.88
C ALA A 61 -63.47 -91.44 13.91
N GLU A 62 -64.27 -90.95 12.95
CA GLU A 62 -63.85 -89.88 12.04
C GLU A 62 -63.57 -88.57 12.78
N LYS A 63 -64.39 -88.22 13.77
CA LYS A 63 -64.17 -87.04 14.62
C LYS A 63 -62.86 -87.15 15.40
N GLU A 64 -62.61 -88.29 16.05
CA GLU A 64 -61.39 -88.52 16.82
C GLU A 64 -60.16 -88.52 15.92
N ALA A 65 -60.23 -89.16 14.75
CA ALA A 65 -59.17 -89.11 13.75
C ALA A 65 -58.88 -87.68 13.29
N GLY A 66 -59.93 -86.88 13.01
CA GLY A 66 -59.78 -85.48 12.60
C GLY A 66 -59.18 -84.58 13.69
N ILE A 67 -59.54 -84.78 14.96
CA ILE A 67 -58.93 -84.05 16.09
C ILE A 67 -57.45 -84.40 16.22
N MET A 68 -57.13 -85.70 16.20
CA MET A 68 -55.75 -86.17 16.31
C MET A 68 -54.88 -85.69 15.14
N GLU A 69 -55.43 -85.69 13.93
CA GLU A 69 -54.75 -85.15 12.75
C GLU A 69 -54.50 -83.64 12.90
N ALA A 70 -55.50 -82.87 13.33
CA ALA A 70 -55.35 -81.44 13.55
C ALA A 70 -54.33 -81.11 14.65
N GLU A 71 -54.26 -81.90 15.72
CA GLU A 71 -53.26 -81.74 16.77
C GLU A 71 -51.85 -82.07 16.28
N CYS A 72 -51.68 -83.17 15.55
CA CYS A 72 -50.41 -83.53 14.91
C CYS A 72 -49.95 -82.45 13.92
N GLU A 73 -50.87 -81.93 13.11
CA GLU A 73 -50.65 -80.82 12.17
C GLU A 73 -50.16 -79.56 12.88
N LYS A 74 -50.81 -79.19 14.00
CA LYS A 74 -50.44 -78.03 14.80
C LYS A 74 -49.04 -78.21 15.37
N LEU A 75 -48.74 -79.34 16.01
CA LEU A 75 -47.43 -79.62 16.58
C LEU A 75 -46.33 -79.60 15.51
N ARG A 76 -46.59 -80.17 14.33
CA ARG A 76 -45.67 -80.12 13.19
C ARG A 76 -45.39 -78.69 12.76
N LYS A 77 -46.43 -77.86 12.61
CA LYS A 77 -46.31 -76.46 12.21
C LYS A 77 -45.58 -75.63 13.26
N ASP A 78 -45.89 -75.83 14.54
CA ASP A 78 -45.24 -75.13 15.65
C ASP A 78 -43.73 -75.45 15.70
N ALA A 79 -43.35 -76.73 15.58
CA ALA A 79 -41.95 -77.14 15.51
C ALA A 79 -41.24 -76.56 14.27
N HIS A 80 -41.91 -76.56 13.11
CA HIS A 80 -41.37 -75.97 11.89
C HIS A 80 -41.17 -74.45 12.00
N TYR A 81 -42.11 -73.73 12.59
CA TYR A 81 -41.98 -72.30 12.82
C TYR A 81 -40.89 -71.98 13.83
N GLN A 82 -40.76 -72.75 14.91
CA GLN A 82 -39.66 -72.59 15.87
C GLN A 82 -38.28 -72.82 15.21
N ALA A 83 -38.16 -73.85 14.36
CA ALA A 83 -36.93 -74.06 13.60
C ALA A 83 -36.63 -72.87 12.67
N ASN A 84 -37.63 -72.38 11.94
CA ASN A 84 -37.46 -71.26 11.02
C ASN A 84 -37.17 -69.93 11.74
N THR A 85 -37.76 -69.66 12.89
CA THR A 85 -37.44 -68.46 13.68
C THR A 85 -36.01 -68.51 14.21
N LEU A 86 -35.54 -69.68 14.64
CA LEU A 86 -34.14 -69.87 15.06
C LEU A 86 -33.17 -69.66 13.90
N VAL A 87 -33.46 -70.23 12.73
CA VAL A 87 -32.65 -70.01 11.51
C VAL A 87 -32.64 -68.53 11.13
N ALA A 88 -33.81 -67.88 11.05
CA ALA A 88 -33.91 -66.48 10.70
C ALA A 88 -33.18 -65.57 11.71
N SER A 89 -33.29 -65.85 13.01
CA SER A 89 -32.54 -65.12 14.05
C SER A 89 -31.03 -65.27 13.90
N SER A 90 -30.56 -66.49 13.60
CA SER A 90 -29.14 -66.76 13.37
C SER A 90 -28.62 -66.07 12.11
N THR A 91 -29.40 -66.07 11.02
CA THR A 91 -29.08 -65.35 9.78
C THR A 91 -28.97 -63.85 10.02
N ARG A 92 -29.96 -63.25 10.71
CA ARG A 92 -29.93 -61.82 11.06
C ARG A 92 -28.70 -61.47 11.88
N ASP A 93 -28.36 -62.29 12.87
CA ASP A 93 -27.21 -62.04 13.74
C ASP A 93 -25.89 -62.21 12.99
N TYR A 94 -25.81 -63.16 12.04
CA TYR A 94 -24.69 -63.32 11.14
C TYR A 94 -24.51 -62.09 10.23
N GLU A 95 -25.58 -61.64 9.56
CA GLU A 95 -25.54 -60.46 8.69
C GLU A 95 -25.20 -59.18 9.44
N LYS A 96 -25.69 -59.04 10.68
CA LYS A 96 -25.35 -57.91 11.54
C LYS A 96 -23.86 -57.90 11.85
N LYS A 97 -23.29 -59.03 12.28
CA LYS A 97 -21.84 -59.16 12.55
C LYS A 97 -21.02 -58.92 11.28
N GLN A 98 -21.45 -59.44 10.14
CA GLN A 98 -20.78 -59.19 8.86
C GLN A 98 -20.77 -57.70 8.52
N SER A 99 -21.89 -57.00 8.75
CA SER A 99 -22.00 -55.56 8.52
C SER A 99 -21.14 -54.76 9.50
N GLU A 100 -21.09 -55.14 10.77
CA GLU A 100 -20.21 -54.55 11.79
C GLU A 100 -18.74 -54.68 11.37
N PHE A 101 -18.28 -55.88 10.98
CA PHE A 101 -16.92 -56.07 10.50
C PHE A 101 -16.62 -55.29 9.21
N ASN A 102 -17.57 -55.22 8.27
CA ASN A 102 -17.40 -54.41 7.07
C ASN A 102 -17.29 -52.92 7.40
N GLN A 103 -18.07 -52.42 8.37
CA GLN A 103 -17.93 -51.05 8.85
C GLN A 103 -16.56 -50.81 9.49
N GLU A 104 -16.08 -51.73 10.33
CA GLU A 104 -14.76 -51.63 10.95
C GLU A 104 -13.63 -51.65 9.91
N VAL A 105 -13.68 -52.57 8.94
CA VAL A 105 -12.71 -52.65 7.84
C VAL A 105 -12.75 -51.38 7.00
N ASN A 106 -13.94 -50.88 6.66
CA ASN A 106 -14.07 -49.65 5.86
C ASN A 106 -13.60 -48.42 6.64
N LYS A 107 -13.86 -48.35 7.94
CA LYS A 107 -13.36 -47.29 8.81
C LYS A 107 -11.83 -47.33 8.89
N ALA A 108 -11.25 -48.51 9.14
CA ALA A 108 -9.80 -48.69 9.18
C ALA A 108 -9.13 -48.37 7.82
N LYS A 109 -9.77 -48.73 6.71
CA LYS A 109 -9.33 -48.35 5.35
C LYS A 109 -9.38 -46.84 5.15
N ALA A 110 -10.50 -46.19 5.48
CA ALA A 110 -10.64 -44.74 5.36
C ALA A 110 -9.63 -43.97 6.23
N GLU A 111 -9.41 -44.43 7.47
CA GLU A 111 -8.38 -43.88 8.35
C GLU A 111 -6.97 -44.06 7.78
N SER A 112 -6.68 -45.24 7.22
CA SER A 112 -5.40 -45.51 6.55
C SER A 112 -5.20 -44.60 5.34
N GLU A 113 -6.20 -44.46 4.47
CA GLU A 113 -6.16 -43.57 3.30
C GLU A 113 -6.00 -42.10 3.70
N LEU A 114 -6.70 -41.65 4.75
CA LEU A 114 -6.55 -40.30 5.29
C LEU A 114 -5.15 -40.09 5.88
N ALA A 115 -4.60 -41.09 6.58
CA ALA A 115 -3.23 -41.04 7.09
C ALA A 115 -2.20 -40.96 5.96
N TYR A 116 -2.37 -41.74 4.89
CA TYR A 116 -1.53 -41.67 3.69
C TYR A 116 -1.60 -40.29 3.04
N LYS A 117 -2.81 -39.75 2.79
CA LYS A 117 -3.00 -38.41 2.21
C LYS A 117 -2.44 -37.31 3.09
N LEU A 118 -2.62 -37.41 4.41
CA LEU A 118 -2.06 -36.45 5.36
C LEU A 118 -0.53 -36.48 5.36
N GLN A 119 0.06 -37.67 5.31
CA GLN A 119 1.51 -37.83 5.24
C GLN A 119 2.07 -37.31 3.92
N GLU A 120 1.40 -37.57 2.80
CA GLU A 120 1.74 -37.01 1.49
C GLU A 120 1.72 -35.47 1.52
N ALA A 121 0.64 -34.87 2.05
CA ALA A 121 0.54 -33.41 2.17
C ALA A 121 1.62 -32.81 3.08
N LYS A 122 1.97 -33.47 4.19
CA LYS A 122 3.08 -33.06 5.06
C LYS A 122 4.41 -33.11 4.33
N GLU A 123 4.65 -34.17 3.56
CA GLU A 123 5.90 -34.31 2.83
C GLU A 123 5.99 -33.28 1.70
N GLN A 124 4.90 -33.04 0.96
CA GLN A 124 4.81 -31.95 -0.01
C GLN A 124 5.05 -30.57 0.62
N GLN A 125 4.56 -30.35 1.85
CA GLN A 125 4.82 -29.10 2.58
C GLN A 125 6.31 -28.96 2.92
N LYS A 126 6.99 -30.04 3.33
CA LYS A 126 8.44 -30.02 3.58
C LYS A 126 9.23 -29.75 2.31
N VAL A 127 8.91 -30.47 1.22
CA VAL A 127 9.55 -30.27 -0.08
C VAL A 127 9.37 -28.82 -0.54
N ARG A 128 8.16 -28.25 -0.44
CA ARG A 128 7.93 -26.83 -0.76
C ARG A 128 8.72 -25.89 0.14
N ALA A 129 8.84 -26.19 1.43
CA ALA A 129 9.64 -25.37 2.34
C ALA A 129 11.13 -25.40 1.98
N GLU A 130 11.65 -26.56 1.57
CA GLU A 130 13.01 -26.74 1.07
C GLU A 130 13.21 -26.04 -0.28
N GLU A 131 12.24 -26.12 -1.20
CA GLU A 131 12.23 -25.39 -2.48
C GLU A 131 12.32 -23.87 -2.25
N ILE A 132 11.51 -23.32 -1.34
CA ILE A 132 11.57 -21.88 -0.99
C ILE A 132 12.93 -21.53 -0.38
N GLN A 133 13.54 -22.42 0.42
CA GLN A 133 14.88 -22.17 0.94
C GLN A 133 15.93 -22.14 -0.17
N ILE A 134 15.85 -23.06 -1.14
CA ILE A 134 16.71 -23.07 -2.32
C ILE A 134 16.53 -21.75 -3.10
N GLU A 135 15.28 -21.33 -3.35
CA GLU A 135 14.97 -20.07 -4.03
C GLU A 135 15.52 -18.84 -3.28
N ILE A 136 15.41 -18.79 -1.95
CA ILE A 136 16.00 -17.71 -1.14
C ILE A 136 17.52 -17.70 -1.27
N VAL A 137 18.17 -18.87 -1.25
CA VAL A 137 19.63 -18.98 -1.40
C VAL A 137 20.05 -18.54 -2.81
N GLU A 138 19.33 -18.94 -3.85
CA GLU A 138 19.56 -18.50 -5.23
C GLU A 138 19.40 -16.99 -5.36
N ARG A 139 18.29 -16.43 -4.83
CA ARG A 139 18.04 -14.99 -4.86
C ARG A 139 19.08 -14.20 -4.07
N ARG A 140 19.52 -14.70 -2.91
CA ARG A 140 20.63 -14.11 -2.15
C ARG A 140 21.94 -14.12 -2.94
N LYS A 141 22.29 -15.23 -3.57
CA LYS A 141 23.47 -15.31 -4.44
C LYS A 141 23.37 -14.36 -5.62
N GLN A 142 22.18 -14.18 -6.18
CA GLN A 142 21.96 -13.23 -7.27
C GLN A 142 22.16 -11.79 -6.81
N ILE A 143 21.61 -11.40 -5.65
CA ILE A 143 21.85 -10.08 -5.06
C ILE A 143 23.34 -9.88 -4.78
N GLU A 144 24.02 -10.89 -4.24
CA GLU A 144 25.47 -10.82 -3.95
C GLU A 144 26.28 -10.62 -5.24
N LEU A 145 25.92 -11.30 -6.34
CA LEU A 145 26.54 -11.08 -7.65
C LEU A 145 26.24 -9.67 -8.19
N GLU A 146 24.99 -9.21 -8.11
CA GLU A 146 24.59 -7.86 -8.52
C GLU A 146 25.33 -6.79 -7.71
N GLU A 147 25.48 -6.96 -6.39
CA GLU A 147 26.27 -6.08 -5.52
C GLU A 147 27.75 -6.07 -5.93
N GLN A 148 28.33 -7.24 -6.23
CA GLN A 148 29.71 -7.32 -6.73
C GLN A 148 29.87 -6.66 -8.11
N GLU A 149 28.87 -6.78 -9.00
CA GLU A 149 28.86 -6.10 -10.29
C GLU A 149 28.76 -4.59 -10.12
N ILE A 150 27.88 -4.10 -9.23
CA ILE A 150 27.78 -2.67 -8.89
C ILE A 150 29.10 -2.16 -8.32
N LEU A 151 29.72 -2.87 -7.38
CA LEU A 151 31.03 -2.49 -6.82
C LEU A 151 32.13 -2.44 -7.88
N CYS A 152 32.15 -3.41 -8.80
CA CYS A 152 33.09 -3.37 -9.94
C CYS A 152 32.80 -2.19 -10.85
N ASN A 153 31.53 -1.88 -11.09
CA ASN A 153 31.11 -0.78 -11.94
C ASN A 153 31.40 0.58 -11.31
N GLU A 154 31.15 0.76 -10.01
CA GLU A 154 31.53 1.95 -9.25
C GLU A 154 33.04 2.17 -9.30
N LYS A 155 33.86 1.12 -9.09
CA LYS A 155 35.32 1.23 -9.22
C LYS A 155 35.75 1.62 -10.63
N LYS A 156 35.08 1.11 -11.66
CA LYS A 156 35.34 1.51 -13.06
C LYS A 156 34.97 2.97 -13.29
N LEU A 157 33.79 3.42 -12.86
CA LEU A 157 33.32 4.80 -12.95
C LEU A 157 34.21 5.77 -12.16
N ASP A 158 34.68 5.37 -10.98
CA ASP A 158 35.61 6.15 -10.17
C ASP A 158 36.95 6.32 -10.89
N ALA A 159 37.47 5.26 -11.50
CA ALA A 159 38.69 5.32 -12.28
C ALA A 159 38.54 6.13 -13.59
N GLU A 160 37.41 5.98 -14.30
CA GLU A 160 37.20 6.56 -15.63
C GLU A 160 36.66 7.98 -15.60
N VAL A 161 35.88 8.36 -14.58
CA VAL A 161 35.21 9.67 -14.52
C VAL A 161 35.76 10.53 -13.39
N LYS A 162 35.83 10.01 -12.15
CA LYS A 162 36.26 10.84 -11.00
C LYS A 162 37.74 11.18 -11.06
N GLN A 163 38.62 10.21 -11.33
CA GLN A 163 40.06 10.49 -11.38
C GLN A 163 40.48 11.50 -12.46
N PRO A 164 40.00 11.43 -13.73
CA PRO A 164 40.33 12.48 -14.70
C PRO A 164 39.65 13.80 -14.37
N ALA A 165 38.42 13.80 -13.82
CA ALA A 165 37.78 15.04 -13.39
C ALA A 165 38.54 15.72 -12.23
N GLU A 166 39.04 14.95 -11.26
CA GLU A 166 39.89 15.46 -10.18
C GLU A 166 41.24 15.94 -10.71
N ALA A 167 41.85 15.21 -11.66
CA ALA A 167 43.09 15.63 -12.30
C ALA A 167 42.91 16.94 -13.11
N GLU A 168 41.80 17.08 -13.84
CA GLU A 168 41.46 18.30 -14.57
C GLU A 168 41.15 19.47 -13.64
N ALA A 169 40.40 19.24 -12.57
CA ALA A 169 40.10 20.25 -11.54
C ALA A 169 41.39 20.74 -10.87
N PHE A 170 42.28 19.82 -10.49
CA PHE A 170 43.58 20.17 -9.93
C PHE A 170 44.45 20.96 -10.93
N ARG A 171 44.49 20.53 -12.20
CA ARG A 171 45.20 21.26 -13.27
C ARG A 171 44.66 22.68 -13.43
N LEU A 172 43.34 22.84 -13.44
CA LEU A 172 42.69 24.14 -13.59
C LEU A 172 42.94 25.04 -12.38
N GLN A 173 42.87 24.50 -11.16
CA GLN A 173 43.22 25.23 -9.94
C GLN A 173 44.67 25.72 -9.98
N GLN A 174 45.61 24.87 -10.40
CA GLN A 174 47.02 25.24 -10.48
C GLN A 174 47.29 26.27 -11.59
N MET A 175 46.58 26.20 -12.72
CA MET A 175 46.60 27.24 -13.75
C MET A 175 46.02 28.56 -13.24
N ALA A 176 44.90 28.53 -12.51
CA ALA A 176 44.27 29.72 -11.94
C ALA A 176 45.14 30.35 -10.86
N GLU A 177 45.81 29.54 -10.02
CA GLU A 177 46.77 30.02 -9.03
C GLU A 177 47.99 30.64 -9.70
N GLY A 178 48.53 30.02 -10.75
CA GLY A 178 49.59 30.59 -11.58
C GLY A 178 49.20 31.93 -12.19
N GLN A 179 47.99 32.04 -12.75
CA GLN A 179 47.45 33.31 -13.27
C GLN A 179 47.27 34.37 -12.17
N ARG A 180 46.81 33.96 -10.98
CA ARG A 180 46.69 34.85 -9.82
C ARG A 180 48.05 35.41 -9.44
N VAL A 181 49.07 34.57 -9.35
CA VAL A 181 50.45 35.00 -9.04
C VAL A 181 50.99 35.95 -10.11
N VAL A 182 50.81 35.64 -11.40
CA VAL A 182 51.23 36.54 -12.50
C VAL A 182 50.52 37.90 -12.40
N THR A 183 49.22 37.90 -12.09
CA THR A 183 48.43 39.14 -11.97
C THR A 183 48.89 39.96 -10.77
N VAL A 184 49.15 39.32 -9.63
CA VAL A 184 49.68 39.98 -8.43
C VAL A 184 51.08 40.54 -8.67
N CYS A 185 51.98 39.78 -9.29
CA CYS A 185 53.33 40.26 -9.61
C CYS A 185 53.30 41.42 -10.61
N LYS A 186 52.42 41.39 -11.62
CA LYS A 186 52.22 42.52 -12.54
C LYS A 186 51.71 43.76 -11.80
N ALA A 187 50.69 43.61 -10.96
CA ALA A 187 50.15 44.72 -10.17
C ALA A 187 51.20 45.30 -9.19
N GLN A 188 52.02 44.47 -8.58
CA GLN A 188 53.14 44.90 -7.73
C GLN A 188 54.21 45.64 -8.54
N GLY A 189 54.59 45.11 -9.71
CA GLY A 189 55.52 45.79 -10.62
C GLY A 189 55.00 47.15 -11.08
N GLU A 190 53.71 47.25 -11.43
CA GLU A 190 53.06 48.52 -11.76
C GLU A 190 53.07 49.48 -10.56
N ALA A 191 52.71 49.01 -9.36
CA ALA A 191 52.76 49.81 -8.14
C ALA A 191 54.17 50.36 -7.86
N ASP A 192 55.21 49.53 -8.02
CA ASP A 192 56.59 49.94 -7.85
C ASP A 192 57.04 50.95 -8.91
N THR A 193 56.62 50.78 -10.17
CA THR A 193 56.92 51.77 -11.22
C THR A 193 56.24 53.11 -10.93
N ILE A 194 55.00 53.12 -10.44
CA ILE A 194 54.28 54.34 -10.05
C ILE A 194 54.98 54.98 -8.85
N ARG A 195 55.39 54.20 -7.85
CA ARG A 195 56.12 54.69 -6.67
C ARG A 195 57.45 55.33 -7.06
N LEU A 196 58.24 54.68 -7.91
CA LEU A 196 59.51 55.22 -8.40
C LEU A 196 59.32 56.47 -9.24
N LYS A 197 58.32 56.51 -10.13
CA LYS A 197 57.97 57.72 -10.89
C LYS A 197 57.50 58.85 -9.98
N GLY A 198 56.70 58.54 -8.95
CA GLY A 198 56.24 59.51 -7.96
C GLY A 198 57.40 60.11 -7.16
N LEU A 199 58.36 59.29 -6.72
CA LEU A 199 59.58 59.76 -6.05
C LEU A 199 60.45 60.61 -6.97
N ALA A 200 60.62 60.20 -8.23
CA ALA A 200 61.36 60.99 -9.22
C ALA A 200 60.69 62.34 -9.49
N GLN A 201 59.37 62.39 -9.61
CA GLN A 201 58.62 63.64 -9.78
C GLN A 201 58.70 64.52 -8.53
N ALA A 202 58.60 63.95 -7.33
CA ALA A 202 58.77 64.66 -6.08
C ALA A 202 60.17 65.29 -5.99
N TYR A 203 61.22 64.55 -6.36
CA TYR A 203 62.58 65.07 -6.40
C TYR A 203 62.74 66.21 -7.43
N VAL A 204 62.16 66.09 -8.63
CA VAL A 204 62.19 67.17 -9.63
C VAL A 204 61.46 68.43 -9.13
N ILE A 205 60.32 68.29 -8.45
CA ILE A 205 59.58 69.41 -7.85
C ILE A 205 60.38 70.05 -6.72
N GLU A 206 61.01 69.25 -5.87
CA GLU A 206 61.85 69.74 -4.76
C GLU A 206 63.05 70.54 -5.29
N GLN A 207 63.79 70.00 -6.27
CA GLN A 207 64.90 70.71 -6.89
C GLN A 207 64.46 71.98 -7.62
N ARG A 208 63.30 71.95 -8.30
CA ARG A 208 62.72 73.14 -8.91
C ARG A 208 62.29 74.17 -7.86
N GLY A 209 61.72 73.74 -6.74
CA GLY A 209 61.35 74.59 -5.61
C GLY A 209 62.57 75.24 -4.98
N LEU A 210 63.67 74.50 -4.80
CA LEU A 210 64.93 75.03 -4.29
C LEU A 210 65.54 76.04 -5.25
N ALA A 211 65.57 75.74 -6.55
CA ALA A 211 66.07 76.67 -7.58
C ALA A 211 65.21 77.94 -7.70
N GLU A 212 63.89 77.83 -7.52
CA GLU A 212 63.00 78.99 -7.45
C GLU A 212 63.22 79.81 -6.17
N ALA A 213 63.43 79.16 -5.03
CA ALA A 213 63.76 79.80 -3.76
C ALA A 213 65.11 80.54 -3.82
N GLU A 214 66.15 79.91 -4.38
CA GLU A 214 67.47 80.53 -4.59
C GLU A 214 67.39 81.70 -5.56
N ARG A 215 66.63 81.59 -6.66
CA ARG A 215 66.38 82.75 -7.55
C ARG A 215 65.69 83.89 -6.82
N MET A 216 64.71 83.61 -5.96
CA MET A 216 64.05 84.66 -5.18
C MET A 216 65.00 85.30 -4.16
N ALA A 217 65.86 84.51 -3.51
CA ALA A 217 66.86 85.01 -2.57
C ALA A 217 67.91 85.89 -3.25
N LEU A 218 68.47 85.43 -4.38
CA LEU A 218 69.40 86.22 -5.21
C LEU A 218 68.75 87.51 -5.72
N ARG A 219 67.47 87.44 -6.11
CA ARG A 219 66.69 88.61 -6.50
C ARG A 219 66.51 89.57 -5.32
N ALA A 220 66.27 89.08 -4.11
CA ALA A 220 66.17 89.90 -2.90
C ALA A 220 67.51 90.57 -2.52
N ASP A 221 68.63 89.84 -2.62
CA ASP A 221 69.99 90.38 -2.36
C ASP A 221 70.41 91.43 -3.40
N ALA A 222 70.04 91.24 -4.66
CA ALA A 222 70.23 92.25 -5.69
C ALA A 222 69.43 93.52 -5.41
N TYR A 223 68.22 93.42 -4.85
CA TYR A 223 67.46 94.61 -4.45
C TYR A 223 68.07 95.35 -3.24
N GLN A 224 68.77 94.66 -2.32
CA GLN A 224 69.43 95.33 -1.18
C GLN A 224 70.67 96.14 -1.58
N LYS A 225 71.52 95.61 -2.48
CA LYS A 225 72.77 96.30 -2.89
C LYS A 225 72.54 97.50 -3.81
N TYR A 226 71.39 97.57 -4.46
CA TYR A 226 70.98 98.69 -5.32
C TYR A 226 70.07 99.69 -4.58
N GLY A 227 70.05 99.73 -3.24
CA GLY A 227 69.13 100.54 -2.43
C GLY A 227 69.05 102.04 -2.79
N ASP A 228 70.17 102.69 -3.11
CA ASP A 228 70.19 104.13 -3.41
C ASP A 228 69.94 104.47 -4.89
N VAL A 229 70.09 103.50 -5.80
CA VAL A 229 69.89 103.69 -7.27
C VAL A 229 68.60 103.03 -7.76
N ALA A 230 68.07 102.04 -7.05
CA ALA A 230 66.79 101.39 -7.34
C ALA A 230 65.60 102.30 -7.03
N MET A 231 65.71 103.22 -6.06
CA MET A 231 64.67 104.21 -5.84
C MET A 231 64.57 105.19 -7.01
N LEU A 232 65.71 105.60 -7.58
CA LEU A 232 65.76 106.47 -8.76
C LEU A 232 65.32 105.73 -10.03
N ASN A 233 65.78 104.50 -10.26
CA ASN A 233 65.37 103.68 -11.42
C ASN A 233 63.93 103.17 -11.32
N LEU A 234 63.42 102.83 -10.13
CA LEU A 234 62.01 102.49 -9.96
C LEU A 234 61.14 103.74 -10.15
N VAL A 235 61.56 104.92 -9.70
CA VAL A 235 60.86 106.19 -10.00
C VAL A 235 60.92 106.51 -11.51
N LEU A 236 62.06 106.32 -12.18
CA LEU A 236 62.22 106.50 -13.63
C LEU A 236 61.44 105.47 -14.47
N ASP A 237 61.26 104.22 -14.01
CA ASP A 237 60.45 103.18 -14.67
C ASP A 237 58.96 103.26 -14.32
N THR A 238 58.61 103.83 -13.17
CA THR A 238 57.21 104.04 -12.75
C THR A 238 56.67 105.40 -13.22
N LEU A 239 57.51 106.40 -13.48
CA LEU A 239 57.12 107.69 -14.06
C LEU A 239 56.34 107.53 -15.39
N PRO A 240 56.77 106.69 -16.35
CA PRO A 240 56.00 106.41 -17.57
C PRO A 240 54.68 105.68 -17.28
N LYS A 241 54.64 104.79 -16.28
CA LYS A 241 53.44 104.01 -15.94
C LYS A 241 52.39 104.83 -15.18
N ILE A 242 52.82 105.78 -14.34
CA ILE A 242 51.95 106.76 -13.70
C ILE A 242 51.51 107.80 -14.73
N ALA A 243 52.40 108.32 -15.58
CA ALA A 243 52.04 109.20 -16.69
C ALA A 243 51.00 108.56 -17.62
N ALA A 244 51.15 107.28 -17.96
CA ALA A 244 50.18 106.53 -18.78
C ALA A 244 48.83 106.30 -18.08
N LYS A 245 48.79 106.14 -16.74
CA LYS A 245 47.53 105.97 -16.00
C LYS A 245 46.85 107.30 -15.64
N VAL A 246 47.59 108.40 -15.55
CA VAL A 246 47.05 109.77 -15.37
C VAL A 246 46.61 110.37 -16.71
N SER A 247 47.20 109.97 -17.84
CA SER A 247 46.75 110.37 -19.19
C SER A 247 45.66 109.47 -19.77
N ALA A 248 45.50 108.23 -19.29
CA ALA A 248 44.45 107.31 -19.74
C ALA A 248 43.00 107.87 -19.65
N PRO A 249 42.61 108.72 -18.68
CA PRO A 249 41.29 109.35 -18.67
C PRO A 249 41.19 110.57 -19.61
N LEU A 250 42.30 111.21 -19.98
CA LEU A 250 42.31 112.38 -20.86
C LEU A 250 42.42 111.99 -22.36
N SER A 251 43.05 110.85 -22.71
CA SER A 251 43.12 110.37 -24.10
C SER A 251 41.92 109.51 -24.52
N LYS A 252 40.93 109.30 -23.64
CA LYS A 252 39.67 108.58 -23.93
C LYS A 252 38.48 109.52 -24.12
N VAL A 253 38.69 110.83 -24.11
CA VAL A 253 37.63 111.83 -24.34
C VAL A 253 37.99 112.62 -25.59
N ASP A 254 37.78 112.01 -26.76
CA ASP A 254 37.99 112.67 -28.06
C ASP A 254 36.83 113.60 -28.45
N GLU A 255 35.70 113.61 -27.72
CA GLU A 255 34.58 114.51 -27.99
C GLU A 255 33.67 114.69 -26.75
N ILE A 256 33.58 115.92 -26.21
CA ILE A 256 32.47 116.30 -25.32
C ILE A 256 31.32 116.74 -26.22
N VAL A 257 30.43 115.80 -26.55
CA VAL A 257 29.19 116.10 -27.26
C VAL A 257 28.10 116.38 -26.23
N LEU A 258 27.85 117.67 -26.03
CA LEU A 258 26.71 118.17 -25.28
C LEU A 258 25.47 118.09 -26.17
N LEU A 259 24.77 116.94 -26.14
CA LEU A 259 23.46 116.79 -26.78
C LEU A 259 22.36 116.74 -25.72
N SER A 260 21.87 117.95 -25.42
CA SER A 260 20.51 118.18 -24.93
C SER A 260 19.52 117.86 -26.07
N GLY A 261 18.51 117.03 -25.78
CA GLY A 261 17.46 116.64 -26.72
C GLY A 261 16.71 115.39 -26.23
N ASN A 262 16.11 115.43 -25.03
CA ASN A 262 14.66 115.60 -24.82
C ASN A 262 13.85 114.38 -25.32
N GLN A 263 13.45 113.45 -24.46
CA GLN A 263 12.40 113.67 -23.47
C GLN A 263 12.76 113.12 -22.07
N GLY A 264 12.77 114.00 -21.08
CA GLY A 264 12.47 113.64 -19.69
C GLY A 264 13.63 113.60 -18.69
N GLY A 265 14.08 114.77 -18.25
CA GLY A 265 14.28 115.07 -16.82
C GLY A 265 15.50 114.48 -16.10
N LEU A 266 16.39 115.39 -15.70
CA LEU A 266 17.47 115.18 -14.74
C LEU A 266 16.95 114.69 -13.38
N ASP A 267 17.67 113.75 -12.75
CA ASP A 267 18.12 114.00 -11.37
C ASP A 267 19.24 113.08 -10.89
N ALA A 268 20.07 113.64 -10.01
CA ALA A 268 21.33 113.13 -9.45
C ALA A 268 21.18 111.92 -8.50
N SER A 269 20.46 110.88 -8.91
CA SER A 269 20.15 109.68 -8.10
C SER A 269 20.52 108.34 -8.75
N THR A 270 21.05 108.34 -9.98
CA THR A 270 21.41 107.11 -10.71
C THR A 270 22.86 106.65 -10.47
N LEU A 271 23.74 107.50 -9.92
CA LEU A 271 25.09 107.08 -9.51
C LEU A 271 25.07 106.18 -8.26
N ALA A 272 24.04 106.31 -7.41
CA ALA A 272 23.83 105.47 -6.23
C ALA A 272 23.29 104.07 -6.56
N LYS A 273 22.71 103.88 -7.76
CA LYS A 273 22.14 102.59 -8.20
C LYS A 273 23.17 101.62 -8.77
N LEU A 274 24.38 102.05 -9.05
CA LEU A 274 25.51 101.15 -9.39
C LEU A 274 26.17 100.53 -8.14
N GLY A 275 26.01 101.16 -6.97
CA GLY A 275 26.55 100.64 -5.69
C GLY A 275 25.67 99.57 -5.02
N GLN A 276 24.36 99.56 -5.31
CA GLN A 276 23.41 98.61 -4.72
C GLN A 276 23.35 97.25 -5.43
N ASP A 277 23.74 97.18 -6.71
CA ASP A 277 23.71 95.93 -7.49
C ASP A 277 24.89 94.98 -7.16
N PHE A 278 25.89 95.44 -6.41
CA PHE A 278 26.98 94.59 -5.90
C PHE A 278 26.63 93.90 -4.56
N THR A 279 25.77 94.52 -3.74
CA THR A 279 25.37 93.99 -2.43
C THR A 279 24.29 92.90 -2.52
N THR A 280 23.50 92.88 -3.60
CA THR A 280 22.47 91.88 -3.86
C THR A 280 22.99 90.60 -4.55
N LEU A 281 24.19 90.65 -5.14
CA LEU A 281 24.83 89.48 -5.77
C LEU A 281 25.55 88.56 -4.76
N VAL A 282 25.94 89.08 -3.59
CA VAL A 282 26.64 88.31 -2.53
C VAL A 282 25.66 87.59 -1.60
N GLY A 283 24.39 88.00 -1.55
CA GLY A 283 23.37 87.42 -0.65
C GLY A 283 22.68 86.14 -1.14
N ASN A 284 22.79 85.77 -2.42
CA ASN A 284 22.00 84.69 -3.04
C ASN A 284 22.75 83.36 -3.25
N VAL A 285 23.98 83.22 -2.76
CA VAL A 285 24.77 81.98 -2.88
C VAL A 285 24.30 80.87 -1.92
N PRO A 286 23.84 81.14 -0.68
CA PRO A 286 23.44 80.06 0.24
C PRO A 286 22.14 79.29 -0.07
N PRO A 287 21.06 79.86 -0.66
CA PRO A 287 19.82 79.10 -0.93
C PRO A 287 19.88 78.20 -2.18
N ALA A 288 20.69 78.57 -3.18
CA ALA A 288 20.76 77.84 -4.46
C ALA A 288 21.48 76.48 -4.37
N VAL A 289 22.41 76.34 -3.42
CA VAL A 289 23.13 75.08 -3.18
C VAL A 289 22.29 74.10 -2.35
N ARG A 290 21.41 74.60 -1.47
CA ARG A 290 20.46 73.79 -0.67
C ARG A 290 19.36 73.13 -1.52
N ALA A 291 18.87 73.80 -2.56
CA ALA A 291 17.82 73.26 -3.43
C ALA A 291 18.31 72.18 -4.42
N MET A 292 19.61 72.12 -4.72
CA MET A 292 20.19 71.20 -5.70
C MET A 292 20.92 69.99 -5.09
N THR A 293 21.24 70.03 -3.78
CA THR A 293 22.04 68.95 -3.13
C THR A 293 21.35 68.25 -1.96
N GLY A 294 20.20 68.75 -1.49
CA GLY A 294 19.28 67.99 -0.61
C GLY A 294 19.84 67.53 0.74
N ILE A 295 21.01 68.00 1.18
CA ILE A 295 21.65 67.56 2.42
C ILE A 295 21.80 68.75 3.37
N ASP A 296 21.05 68.73 4.48
CA ASP A 296 21.21 69.67 5.60
C ASP A 296 22.32 69.20 6.55
N LEU A 297 23.48 69.87 6.46
CA LEU A 297 24.68 69.61 7.29
C LEU A 297 24.48 69.88 8.79
N SER A 298 23.33 70.45 9.19
CA SER A 298 22.96 70.65 10.60
C SER A 298 22.54 69.34 11.30
N GLN A 299 22.12 68.32 10.53
CA GLN A 299 21.72 67.02 11.11
C GLN A 299 22.85 65.96 11.07
N THR A 300 23.92 66.19 10.32
CA THR A 300 25.08 65.29 10.25
C THR A 300 26.06 65.48 11.40
N PHE A 301 26.02 66.62 12.11
CA PHE A 301 26.80 66.82 13.34
C PHE A 301 26.17 66.19 14.59
N ALA A 302 24.88 65.82 14.55
CA ALA A 302 24.17 65.22 15.69
C ALA A 302 24.28 63.68 15.79
N LYS A 303 24.99 63.02 14.86
CA LYS A 303 25.17 61.55 14.85
C LYS A 303 26.59 61.09 15.19
N ILE A 304 27.44 61.97 15.74
CA ILE A 304 28.71 61.59 16.33
C ILE A 304 28.53 61.47 17.85
N PRO A 305 28.76 60.30 18.46
CA PRO A 305 28.64 60.15 19.90
C PRO A 305 29.79 60.91 20.58
N GLY A 306 29.47 61.96 21.37
CA GLY A 306 30.43 62.59 22.29
C GLY A 306 30.61 64.11 22.28
N ALA A 307 29.74 64.93 21.67
CA ALA A 307 29.85 66.38 21.76
C ALA A 307 28.70 66.99 22.58
N THR A 308 29.00 67.45 23.80
CA THR A 308 28.15 68.34 24.60
C THR A 308 28.48 69.79 24.29
N THR A 309 27.46 70.64 24.20
CA THR A 309 27.46 72.11 24.49
C THR A 309 26.01 72.57 24.28
N SER A 310 25.21 72.81 25.32
CA SER A 310 25.18 74.01 26.17
C SER A 310 25.14 75.32 25.37
N ALA A 311 23.97 75.65 24.83
CA ALA A 311 23.22 76.91 25.05
C ALA A 311 21.99 76.90 24.15
#